data_AF-A0A9D5NEU3-F1
#
_entry.id   AF-A0A9D5NEU3-F1
#
_cell.length_a   1.000
_cell.length_b   1.000
_cell.length_c   1.000
_cell.angle_alpha   90.00
_cell.angle_beta   90.00
_cell.angle_gamma   90.00
#
_symmetry.space_group_name_H-M   'P 1'
#
loop_
_entity.id
_entity.type
_entity.pdbx_description
1 polymer ?
#
loop_
_entity_poly.entity_id
_entity_poly.type
_entity_poly.pdbx_seq_one_letter_code
_entity_poly.pdbx_strand_id
1 'polypeptide(L)'
;MKRKGFTLIELLAVIVILAIIALIAVPVIMNIITSARKSAFEDTAYGLISAGEMYYASSLLENGMTSDVEFTVEDGEFVGENKLEVTGALPTSGKVKVTRDGKTAIAISNGTYCVTKGYDESKIKTDKDDGNCKLPEEQAENTLKDIATTTTEVTSVATCATDGSVCAPGTPFAIEVAPGEVKNFFVVSDSDNKVTLIMDRNIGETVAWNISGDNANGPITAINYLEEQTSGWTNILAFNYTYVDENDSKVYENITKTGIRARMITKSEINSIISNEWAYGNMDTGSAPWGYWLSCADVDNYNDAWVVTYAGAFHPSGDGILSTSFGVRPVIELLK
;
A
#
# COMPACT_ATOMS: atom_id res chain seq x y z
N MET A 1 55.25 52.10 -36.76
CA MET A 1 54.28 51.68 -35.72
C MET A 1 54.97 50.68 -34.79
N LYS A 2 55.12 50.99 -33.49
CA LYS A 2 55.67 50.03 -32.51
C LYS A 2 54.59 49.00 -32.17
N ARG A 3 54.77 47.74 -32.59
CA ARG A 3 53.92 46.62 -32.15
C ARG A 3 54.40 46.19 -30.76
N LYS A 4 53.57 46.40 -29.74
CA LYS A 4 53.78 45.77 -28.42
C LYS A 4 53.37 44.29 -28.56
N GLY A 5 54.33 43.39 -28.38
CA GLY A 5 54.05 41.95 -28.31
C GLY A 5 53.54 41.58 -26.91
N PHE A 6 52.68 40.57 -26.83
CA PHE A 6 52.24 39.96 -25.57
C PHE A 6 53.44 39.35 -24.83
N THR A 7 53.52 39.56 -23.52
CA THR A 7 54.54 38.90 -22.69
C THR A 7 54.04 37.55 -22.18
N LEU A 8 54.96 36.61 -21.95
CA LEU A 8 54.61 35.29 -21.42
C LEU A 8 53.95 35.37 -20.04
N ILE A 9 54.30 36.37 -19.23
CA ILE A 9 53.72 36.54 -17.89
C ILE A 9 52.28 37.03 -17.93
N GLU A 10 51.92 37.88 -18.90
CA GLU A 10 50.53 38.29 -19.12
C GLU A 10 49.68 37.11 -19.58
N LEU A 11 50.21 36.25 -20.46
CA LEU A 11 49.52 35.05 -20.90
C LEU A 11 49.32 34.05 -19.74
N LEU A 12 50.34 33.88 -18.90
CA LEU A 12 50.28 33.00 -17.73
C LEU A 12 49.23 33.45 -16.73
N ALA A 13 49.19 34.75 -16.40
CA ALA A 13 48.22 35.31 -15.46
C ALA A 13 46.77 35.07 -15.92
N VAL A 14 46.50 35.21 -17.21
CA VAL A 14 45.16 34.96 -17.78
C VAL A 14 44.77 33.49 -17.65
N ILE A 15 45.67 32.56 -17.96
CA ILE A 15 45.38 31.12 -17.85
C ILE A 15 45.10 30.72 -16.40
N VAL A 16 45.84 31.26 -15.42
CA VAL A 16 45.59 31.00 -14.00
C VAL A 16 44.21 31.48 -13.57
N ILE A 17 43.80 32.68 -13.97
CA ILE A 17 42.47 33.22 -13.66
C ILE A 17 41.37 32.37 -14.30
N LEU A 18 41.52 31.98 -15.58
CA LEU A 18 40.56 31.11 -16.27
C LEU A 18 40.46 29.73 -15.61
N ALA A 19 41.57 29.17 -15.13
CA ALA A 19 41.58 27.89 -14.43
C ALA A 19 40.78 27.96 -13.10
N ILE A 20 40.92 29.04 -12.33
CA ILE A 20 40.18 29.24 -11.07
C ILE A 20 38.68 29.39 -11.36
N ILE A 21 38.31 30.18 -12.36
CA ILE A 21 36.91 30.36 -12.75
C ILE A 21 36.30 29.03 -13.21
N ALA A 22 37.02 28.27 -14.04
CA ALA A 22 36.57 26.96 -14.52
C ALA A 22 36.37 25.97 -13.36
N LEU A 23 37.28 25.95 -12.38
CA LEU A 23 37.20 25.05 -11.22
C LEU A 23 35.90 25.25 -10.41
N ILE A 24 35.45 26.50 -10.24
CA ILE A 24 34.21 26.82 -9.52
C ILE A 24 32.98 26.62 -10.42
N ALA A 25 33.07 27.03 -11.70
CA ALA A 25 31.94 27.03 -12.61
C ALA A 25 31.47 25.63 -13.02
N VAL A 26 32.39 24.69 -13.26
CA VAL A 26 32.06 23.35 -13.74
C VAL A 26 31.06 22.60 -12.84
N PRO A 27 31.28 22.42 -11.52
CA PRO A 27 30.32 21.70 -10.67
C PRO A 27 28.96 22.39 -10.59
N VAL A 28 28.91 23.73 -10.62
CA VAL A 28 27.67 24.49 -10.61
C VAL A 28 26.87 24.28 -11.90
N ILE A 29 27.53 24.38 -13.04
CA ILE A 29 26.91 24.15 -14.36
C ILE A 29 26.39 22.71 -14.45
N MET A 30 27.14 21.74 -13.94
CA MET A 30 26.69 20.34 -13.89
C MET A 30 25.41 20.18 -13.06
N ASN A 31 25.34 20.79 -11.87
CA ASN A 31 24.13 20.72 -11.04
C ASN A 31 22.91 21.40 -11.70
N ILE A 32 23.13 22.51 -12.41
CA ILE A 32 22.06 23.18 -13.16
C ILE A 32 21.56 22.28 -14.29
N ILE A 33 22.48 21.65 -15.05
CA ILE A 33 22.12 20.72 -16.13
C ILE A 33 21.36 19.51 -15.57
N THR A 34 21.81 18.91 -14.47
CA THR A 34 21.12 17.74 -13.89
C THR A 34 19.72 18.10 -13.40
N SER A 35 19.56 19.29 -12.81
CA SER A 35 18.26 19.79 -12.35
C SER A 35 17.33 20.10 -13.52
N ALA A 36 17.84 20.77 -14.56
CA ALA A 36 17.08 21.05 -15.77
C ALA A 36 16.65 19.76 -16.49
N ARG A 37 17.52 18.75 -16.56
CA ARG A 37 17.17 17.42 -17.11
C ARG A 37 16.12 16.71 -16.28
N LYS A 38 16.19 16.80 -14.95
CA LYS A 38 15.19 16.23 -14.05
C LYS A 38 13.82 16.90 -14.28
N SER A 39 13.76 18.23 -14.23
CA SER A 39 12.51 18.98 -14.45
C SER A 39 11.92 18.75 -15.85
N ALA A 40 12.75 18.72 -16.89
CA ALA A 40 12.27 18.40 -18.23
C ALA A 40 11.63 17.00 -18.31
N PHE A 41 12.13 16.03 -17.54
CA PHE A 41 11.55 14.69 -17.50
C PHE A 41 10.28 14.63 -16.65
N GLU A 42 10.20 15.41 -15.58
CA GLU A 42 8.96 15.63 -14.82
C GLU A 42 7.88 16.23 -15.72
N ASP A 43 8.23 17.20 -16.59
CA ASP A 43 7.32 17.79 -17.57
C ASP A 43 6.82 16.75 -18.59
N THR A 44 7.70 15.85 -19.06
CA THR A 44 7.29 14.70 -19.89
C THR A 44 6.27 13.82 -19.18
N ALA A 45 6.45 13.54 -17.89
CA ALA A 45 5.50 12.75 -17.11
C ALA A 45 4.14 13.45 -17.00
N TYR A 46 4.12 14.75 -16.75
CA TYR A 46 2.88 15.54 -16.74
C TYR A 46 2.19 15.54 -18.11
N GLY A 47 2.96 15.66 -19.20
CA GLY A 47 2.42 15.56 -20.56
C GLY A 47 1.73 14.22 -20.82
N LEU A 48 2.33 13.11 -20.37
CA LEU A 48 1.75 11.77 -20.48
C LEU A 48 0.49 11.61 -19.62
N ILE A 49 0.49 12.14 -18.39
CA ILE A 49 -0.70 12.15 -17.52
C ILE A 49 -1.85 12.90 -18.20
N SER A 50 -1.59 14.11 -18.70
CA SER A 50 -2.60 14.92 -19.38
C SER A 50 -3.11 14.26 -20.66
N ALA A 51 -2.24 13.55 -21.41
CA ALA A 51 -2.67 12.79 -22.57
C ALA A 51 -3.58 11.61 -22.19
N GLY A 52 -3.29 10.91 -21.09
CA GLY A 52 -4.17 9.87 -20.54
C GLY A 52 -5.53 10.41 -20.08
N GLU A 53 -5.56 11.57 -19.44
CA GLU A 53 -6.80 12.26 -19.05
C GLU A 53 -7.62 12.69 -20.29
N MET A 54 -6.93 13.18 -21.33
CA MET A 54 -7.58 13.54 -22.59
C MET A 54 -8.12 12.32 -23.33
N TYR A 55 -7.41 11.19 -23.27
CA TYR A 55 -7.90 9.91 -23.80
C TYR A 55 -9.21 9.52 -23.11
N TYR A 56 -9.25 9.53 -21.77
CA TYR A 56 -10.47 9.26 -21.01
C TYR A 56 -11.63 10.19 -21.42
N ALA A 57 -11.37 11.49 -21.47
CA ALA A 57 -12.36 12.48 -21.86
C ALA A 57 -12.91 12.24 -23.28
N SER A 58 -12.05 11.82 -24.20
CA SER A 58 -12.44 11.49 -25.58
C SER A 58 -13.28 10.21 -25.64
N SER A 59 -12.90 9.18 -24.88
CA SER A 59 -13.66 7.93 -24.79
C SER A 59 -15.07 8.12 -24.22
N LEU A 60 -15.25 9.05 -23.27
CA LEU A 60 -16.59 9.41 -22.76
C LEU A 60 -17.53 9.97 -23.82
N LEU A 61 -17.01 10.61 -24.88
CA LEU A 61 -17.82 11.17 -25.97
C LEU A 61 -18.26 10.13 -26.99
N GLU A 62 -17.56 9.01 -27.10
CA GLU A 62 -17.89 7.94 -28.04
C GLU A 62 -18.87 6.93 -27.43
N ASN A 63 -18.43 6.13 -26.46
CA ASN A 63 -19.25 5.10 -25.80
C ASN A 63 -18.89 4.86 -24.32
N GLY A 64 -18.01 5.70 -23.75
CA GLY A 64 -17.40 5.47 -22.44
C GLY A 64 -16.31 4.39 -22.47
N MET A 65 -15.52 4.33 -21.39
CA MET A 65 -14.57 3.24 -21.18
C MET A 65 -15.25 2.06 -20.47
N THR A 66 -15.19 0.87 -21.06
CA THR A 66 -15.74 -0.37 -20.46
C THR A 66 -14.70 -1.14 -19.64
N SER A 67 -13.43 -0.80 -19.76
CA SER A 67 -12.30 -1.40 -19.05
C SER A 67 -11.15 -0.41 -18.93
N ASP A 68 -10.21 -0.72 -18.04
CA ASP A 68 -9.00 0.07 -17.86
C ASP A 68 -8.06 -0.15 -19.05
N VAL A 69 -7.28 0.87 -19.40
CA VAL A 69 -6.37 0.84 -20.55
C VAL A 69 -4.94 1.12 -20.07
N GLU A 70 -4.00 0.32 -20.57
CA GLU A 70 -2.56 0.49 -20.38
C GLU A 70 -1.91 0.93 -21.71
N PHE A 71 -1.02 1.91 -21.60
CA PHE A 71 -0.13 2.37 -22.67
C PHE A 71 1.30 2.09 -22.26
N THR A 72 2.01 1.34 -23.09
CA THR A 72 3.38 0.90 -22.80
C THR A 72 4.36 1.57 -23.75
N VAL A 73 5.44 2.09 -23.20
CA VAL A 73 6.58 2.64 -23.95
C VAL A 73 7.76 1.70 -23.78
N GLU A 74 8.39 1.32 -24.88
CA GLU A 74 9.64 0.58 -24.93
C GLU A 74 10.57 1.22 -25.97
N ASP A 75 11.84 1.36 -25.63
CA ASP A 75 12.88 1.99 -26.47
C ASP A 75 12.49 3.35 -27.08
N GLY A 76 11.69 4.15 -26.34
CA GLY A 76 11.25 5.46 -26.81
C GLY A 76 10.05 5.46 -27.76
N GLU A 77 9.36 4.33 -27.93
CA GLU A 77 8.18 4.21 -28.77
C GLU A 77 7.01 3.55 -28.03
N PHE A 78 5.78 3.92 -28.39
CA PHE A 78 4.60 3.21 -27.89
C PHE A 78 4.47 1.84 -28.55
N VAL A 79 4.36 0.80 -27.72
CA VAL A 79 4.17 -0.59 -28.14
C VAL A 79 2.70 -0.99 -27.95
N GLY A 80 2.15 -1.74 -28.90
CA GLY A 80 0.77 -2.22 -28.88
C GLY A 80 -0.20 -1.38 -29.73
N GLU A 81 -1.49 -1.66 -29.55
CA GLU A 81 -2.57 -1.05 -30.34
C GLU A 81 -2.97 0.34 -29.82
N ASN A 82 -2.79 0.58 -28.51
CA ASN A 82 -3.17 1.84 -27.85
C ASN A 82 -1.99 2.81 -27.82
N LYS A 83 -2.22 4.05 -28.24
CA LYS A 83 -1.20 5.11 -28.27
C LYS A 83 -1.77 6.41 -27.73
N LEU A 84 -0.96 7.14 -26.97
CA LEU A 84 -1.28 8.50 -26.54
C LEU A 84 -0.67 9.49 -27.53
N GLU A 85 -1.45 10.51 -27.90
CA GLU A 85 -0.94 11.63 -28.68
C GLU A 85 -0.19 12.59 -27.75
N VAL A 86 1.13 12.50 -27.76
CA VAL A 86 2.01 13.33 -26.92
C VAL A 86 2.99 14.08 -27.79
N THR A 87 3.26 15.33 -27.44
CA THR A 87 4.32 16.13 -28.09
C THR A 87 5.59 16.10 -27.24
N GLY A 88 6.73 15.89 -27.88
CA GLY A 88 8.04 15.86 -27.21
C GLY A 88 8.71 14.50 -27.24
N ALA A 89 9.81 14.37 -26.48
CA ALA A 89 10.54 13.12 -26.36
C ALA A 89 9.81 12.16 -25.42
N LEU A 90 9.62 10.93 -25.88
CA LEU A 90 9.07 9.85 -25.05
C LEU A 90 10.13 9.34 -24.07
N PRO A 91 9.70 8.79 -22.91
CA PRO A 91 10.60 8.08 -22.02
C PRO A 91 11.23 6.87 -22.72
N THR A 92 12.38 6.40 -22.23
CA THR A 92 13.00 5.17 -22.74
C THR A 92 12.09 3.97 -22.52
N SER A 93 11.45 3.90 -21.35
CA SER A 93 10.47 2.85 -21.07
C SER A 93 9.44 3.32 -20.05
N GLY A 94 8.33 2.58 -19.95
CA GLY A 94 7.37 2.77 -18.88
C GLY A 94 5.94 2.48 -19.27
N LYS A 95 5.04 2.70 -18.32
CA LYS A 95 3.61 2.46 -18.46
C LYS A 95 2.80 3.67 -18.00
N VAL A 96 1.71 3.91 -18.70
CA VAL A 96 0.64 4.83 -18.29
C VAL A 96 -0.65 4.04 -18.24
N LYS A 97 -1.36 4.06 -17.10
CA LYS A 97 -2.66 3.43 -16.95
C LYS A 97 -3.76 4.45 -16.74
N VAL A 98 -4.89 4.23 -17.38
CA VAL A 98 -6.10 5.04 -17.26
C VAL A 98 -7.25 4.12 -16.90
N THR A 99 -7.89 4.36 -15.74
CA THR A 99 -9.03 3.55 -15.31
C THR A 99 -10.33 4.00 -15.95
N ARG A 100 -11.35 3.12 -15.93
CA ARG A 100 -12.72 3.45 -16.35
C ARG A 100 -13.35 4.64 -15.59
N ASP A 101 -12.83 4.95 -14.41
CA ASP A 101 -13.28 6.06 -13.56
C ASP A 101 -12.47 7.34 -13.80
N GLY A 102 -11.56 7.33 -14.78
CA GLY A 102 -10.76 8.49 -15.18
C GLY A 102 -9.53 8.75 -14.29
N LYS A 103 -9.15 7.80 -13.42
CA LYS A 103 -7.91 7.92 -12.64
C LYS A 103 -6.71 7.54 -13.50
N THR A 104 -5.58 8.20 -13.26
CA THR A 104 -4.33 7.98 -14.00
C THR A 104 -3.18 7.61 -13.09
N ALA A 105 -2.46 6.54 -13.45
CA ALA A 105 -1.22 6.12 -12.82
C ALA A 105 -0.11 6.02 -13.87
N ILE A 106 1.13 6.32 -13.48
CA ILE A 106 2.28 6.33 -14.39
C ILE A 106 3.54 5.81 -13.70
N ALA A 107 4.37 5.09 -14.44
CA ALA A 107 5.75 4.78 -14.09
C ALA A 107 6.60 4.83 -15.35
N ILE A 108 7.49 5.81 -15.45
CA ILE A 108 8.32 6.03 -16.65
C ILE A 108 9.78 6.24 -16.30
N SER A 109 10.66 5.71 -17.15
CA SER A 109 12.11 5.78 -17.02
C SER A 109 12.75 6.38 -18.28
N ASN A 110 13.81 7.15 -18.09
CA ASN A 110 14.75 7.55 -19.15
C ASN A 110 16.16 6.96 -18.96
N GLY A 111 16.28 5.90 -18.17
CA GLY A 111 17.54 5.27 -17.77
C GLY A 111 18.39 6.07 -16.76
N THR A 112 17.98 7.29 -16.39
CA THR A 112 18.64 8.10 -15.34
C THR A 112 17.69 8.40 -14.18
N TYR A 113 16.44 8.72 -14.50
CA TYR A 113 15.39 9.05 -13.54
C TYR A 113 14.19 8.14 -13.77
N CYS A 114 13.55 7.78 -12.66
CA CYS A 114 12.26 7.11 -12.63
C CYS A 114 11.22 8.07 -12.07
N VAL A 115 10.10 8.24 -12.76
CA VAL A 115 8.96 9.04 -12.32
C VAL A 115 7.76 8.13 -12.10
N THR A 116 7.17 8.18 -10.91
CA THR A 116 6.00 7.36 -10.54
C THR A 116 4.86 8.21 -9.98
N LYS A 117 3.62 7.78 -10.22
CA LYS A 117 2.40 8.30 -9.58
C LYS A 117 1.34 7.21 -9.55
N GLY A 118 0.77 6.92 -8.38
CA GLY A 118 -0.37 6.01 -8.21
C GLY A 118 -1.72 6.68 -8.48
N TYR A 119 -2.81 5.90 -8.56
CA TYR A 119 -4.13 6.44 -8.88
C TYR A 119 -4.65 7.47 -7.88
N ASP A 120 -4.32 7.30 -6.60
CA ASP A 120 -4.78 8.17 -5.50
C ASP A 120 -3.76 9.26 -5.11
N GLU A 121 -2.65 9.36 -5.86
CA GLU A 121 -1.61 10.36 -5.60
C GLU A 121 -1.85 11.65 -6.38
N SER A 122 -1.71 12.79 -5.70
CA SER A 122 -1.90 14.12 -6.32
C SER A 122 -0.66 14.67 -7.03
N LYS A 123 0.52 14.06 -6.82
CA LYS A 123 1.80 14.52 -7.36
C LYS A 123 2.64 13.35 -7.81
N ILE A 124 3.47 13.58 -8.82
CA ILE A 124 4.51 12.65 -9.22
C ILE A 124 5.62 12.59 -8.17
N LYS A 125 6.26 11.43 -8.05
CA LYS A 125 7.52 11.21 -7.33
C LYS A 125 8.62 10.98 -8.36
N THR A 126 9.82 11.51 -8.10
CA THR A 126 10.94 11.37 -9.04
C THR A 126 12.21 10.96 -8.30
N ASP A 127 12.66 9.75 -8.59
CA ASP A 127 13.83 9.12 -8.03
C ASP A 127 14.89 8.89 -9.13
N LYS A 128 16.10 8.49 -8.74
CA LYS A 128 17.07 7.96 -9.71
C LYS A 128 16.59 6.60 -10.18
N ASP A 129 16.80 6.30 -11.45
CA ASP A 129 16.47 4.98 -11.98
C ASP A 129 17.49 3.95 -11.49
N ASP A 130 16.99 2.93 -10.80
CA ASP A 130 17.73 1.78 -10.29
C ASP A 130 17.39 0.47 -11.02
N GLY A 131 16.58 0.55 -12.08
CA GLY A 131 16.07 -0.60 -12.82
C GLY A 131 14.74 -1.14 -12.31
N ASN A 132 14.16 -0.59 -11.24
CA ASN A 132 12.86 -1.01 -10.69
C ASN A 132 11.74 0.02 -10.91
N CYS A 133 11.76 0.70 -12.06
CA CYS A 133 10.76 1.72 -12.38
C CYS A 133 9.41 1.12 -12.79
N LYS A 134 8.62 0.66 -11.81
CA LYS A 134 7.28 0.07 -12.00
C LYS A 134 6.19 0.97 -11.40
N LEU A 135 4.92 0.73 -11.74
CA LEU A 135 3.80 1.43 -11.11
C LEU A 135 3.77 1.15 -9.60
N PRO A 136 3.39 2.11 -8.73
CA PRO A 136 3.38 1.88 -7.28
C PRO A 136 2.59 0.63 -6.85
N GLU A 137 1.52 0.30 -7.58
CA GLU A 137 0.70 -0.90 -7.36
C GLU A 137 1.32 -2.18 -7.95
N GLU A 138 2.26 -2.07 -8.91
CA GLU A 138 3.09 -3.18 -9.42
C GLU A 138 4.42 -3.32 -8.63
N GLN A 139 4.81 -2.29 -7.88
CA GLN A 139 5.89 -2.34 -6.88
C GLN A 139 5.42 -2.96 -5.56
N ALA A 140 4.12 -3.13 -5.37
CA ALA A 140 3.61 -4.18 -4.53
C ALA A 140 3.82 -5.52 -5.27
N GLU A 141 5.07 -5.97 -5.35
CA GLU A 141 5.35 -7.37 -5.67
C GLU A 141 4.51 -8.23 -4.73
N ASN A 142 3.94 -9.31 -5.28
CA ASN A 142 3.07 -10.28 -4.62
C ASN A 142 3.58 -10.59 -3.21
N THR A 143 3.13 -9.79 -2.23
CA THR A 143 3.59 -9.91 -0.85
C THR A 143 3.35 -11.31 -0.36
N LEU A 144 2.26 -11.94 -0.82
CA LEU A 144 1.91 -13.31 -0.47
C LEU A 144 3.00 -14.31 -0.87
N LYS A 145 3.60 -14.22 -2.07
CA LYS A 145 4.69 -15.10 -2.51
C LYS A 145 5.99 -14.85 -1.73
N ASP A 146 6.29 -13.59 -1.45
CA ASP A 146 7.58 -13.21 -0.88
C ASP A 146 7.64 -13.41 0.64
N ILE A 147 6.50 -13.35 1.34
CA ILE A 147 6.45 -13.47 2.80
C ILE A 147 5.82 -14.78 3.30
N ALA A 148 5.14 -15.55 2.44
CA ALA A 148 4.66 -16.87 2.81
C ALA A 148 5.85 -17.83 2.89
N THR A 149 6.10 -18.34 4.09
CA THR A 149 7.22 -19.24 4.36
C THR A 149 6.74 -20.69 4.47
N THR A 150 7.64 -21.62 4.18
CA THR A 150 7.45 -23.04 4.50
C THR A 150 7.81 -23.24 5.96
N THR A 151 6.83 -23.50 6.83
CA THR A 151 7.11 -23.92 8.21
C THR A 151 7.09 -25.43 8.33
N THR A 152 7.94 -25.97 9.20
CA THR A 152 8.08 -27.41 9.48
C THR A 152 6.81 -28.08 10.02
N GLU A 153 5.80 -27.29 10.40
CA GLU A 153 4.50 -27.76 10.91
C GLU A 153 3.35 -27.64 9.88
N VAL A 154 3.58 -26.94 8.76
CA VAL A 154 2.60 -26.78 7.66
C VAL A 154 3.22 -27.42 6.41
N THR A 155 2.76 -28.61 6.06
CA THR A 155 3.37 -29.51 5.05
C THR A 155 3.45 -29.00 3.60
N SER A 156 3.08 -27.76 3.32
CA SER A 156 3.34 -27.07 2.05
C SER A 156 2.94 -25.61 2.17
N VAL A 157 3.69 -24.68 1.56
CA VAL A 157 3.15 -23.35 1.20
C VAL A 157 1.82 -23.60 0.51
N ALA A 158 0.75 -22.92 0.93
CA ALA A 158 -0.55 -23.05 0.29
C ALA A 158 -0.35 -22.85 -1.21
N THR A 159 -0.68 -23.85 -2.04
CA THR A 159 -0.35 -23.84 -3.47
C THR A 159 -0.86 -22.57 -4.16
N CYS A 160 -2.02 -22.08 -3.70
CA CYS A 160 -2.66 -20.83 -4.10
C CYS A 160 -1.78 -19.58 -3.96
N ALA A 161 -0.84 -19.56 -3.01
CA ALA A 161 0.13 -18.49 -2.88
C ALA A 161 1.10 -18.44 -4.07
N THR A 162 1.46 -19.61 -4.60
CA THR A 162 2.53 -19.74 -5.61
C THR A 162 2.00 -19.80 -7.05
N ASP A 163 0.85 -20.42 -7.27
CA ASP A 163 0.27 -20.65 -8.60
C ASP A 163 -0.80 -19.62 -8.99
N GLY A 164 -1.18 -18.72 -8.07
CA GLY A 164 -2.18 -17.68 -8.30
C GLY A 164 -3.63 -18.19 -8.28
N SER A 165 -3.86 -19.44 -7.89
CA SER A 165 -5.21 -19.97 -7.68
C SER A 165 -5.92 -19.31 -6.50
N VAL A 166 -7.24 -19.47 -6.42
CA VAL A 166 -8.04 -18.92 -5.32
C VAL A 166 -7.79 -19.73 -4.05
N CYS A 167 -7.28 -19.08 -3.00
CA CYS A 167 -7.12 -19.63 -1.67
C CYS A 167 -8.49 -19.80 -1.00
N ALA A 168 -8.83 -21.03 -0.64
CA ALA A 168 -10.08 -21.30 0.07
C ALA A 168 -10.06 -20.70 1.50
N PRO A 169 -11.18 -20.18 2.02
CA PRO A 169 -11.28 -19.76 3.42
C PRO A 169 -10.83 -20.87 4.38
N GLY A 170 -10.07 -20.50 5.41
CA GLY A 170 -9.46 -21.42 6.36
C GLY A 170 -8.15 -22.06 5.91
N THR A 171 -7.66 -21.75 4.71
CA THR A 171 -6.31 -22.21 4.29
C THR A 171 -5.26 -21.58 5.21
N PRO A 172 -4.38 -22.38 5.85
CA PRO A 172 -3.37 -21.86 6.76
C PRO A 172 -2.20 -21.21 6.01
N PHE A 173 -1.68 -20.13 6.57
CA PHE A 173 -0.51 -19.40 6.11
C PHE A 173 0.46 -19.15 7.27
N ALA A 174 1.74 -19.39 7.04
CA ALA A 174 2.80 -18.94 7.93
C ALA A 174 3.49 -17.74 7.27
N ILE A 175 3.41 -16.59 7.92
CA ILE A 175 3.84 -15.31 7.38
C ILE A 175 5.02 -14.79 8.21
N GLU A 176 6.15 -14.53 7.57
CA GLU A 176 7.26 -13.81 8.21
C GLU A 176 6.92 -12.32 8.24
N VAL A 177 6.27 -11.87 9.32
CA VAL A 177 5.76 -10.50 9.46
C VAL A 177 6.89 -9.47 9.66
N ALA A 178 8.04 -9.91 10.16
CA ALA A 178 9.29 -9.16 10.31
C ALA A 178 10.47 -10.15 10.29
N PRO A 179 11.73 -9.70 10.06
CA PRO A 179 12.88 -10.60 9.99
C PRO A 179 13.00 -11.54 11.20
N GLY A 180 12.86 -12.85 10.96
CA GLY A 180 12.90 -13.91 11.97
C GLY A 180 11.64 -14.03 12.83
N GLU A 181 10.58 -13.27 12.56
CA GLU A 181 9.30 -13.32 13.26
C GLU A 181 8.22 -13.91 12.36
N VAL A 182 7.86 -15.17 12.60
CA VAL A 182 6.81 -15.87 11.87
C VAL A 182 5.53 -15.94 12.69
N LYS A 183 4.39 -15.62 12.06
CA LYS A 183 3.04 -15.73 12.63
C LYS A 183 2.15 -16.59 11.74
N ASN A 184 1.16 -17.23 12.35
CA ASN A 184 0.21 -18.08 11.64
C ASN A 184 -1.10 -17.35 11.39
N PHE A 185 -1.67 -17.57 10.21
CA PHE A 185 -2.90 -16.96 9.75
C PHE A 185 -3.77 -17.97 9.02
N PHE A 186 -5.04 -17.62 8.84
CA PHE A 186 -6.00 -18.34 8.02
C PHE A 186 -6.63 -17.38 7.01
N VAL A 187 -6.93 -17.90 5.82
CA VAL A 187 -7.62 -17.13 4.79
C VAL A 187 -9.04 -16.81 5.23
N VAL A 188 -9.40 -15.53 5.22
CA VAL A 188 -10.78 -15.06 5.39
C VAL A 188 -11.46 -15.03 4.03
N SER A 189 -10.82 -14.36 3.07
CA SER A 189 -11.32 -14.18 1.72
C SER A 189 -10.17 -14.01 0.74
N ASP A 190 -10.45 -14.30 -0.52
CA ASP A 190 -9.51 -14.15 -1.61
C ASP A 190 -10.21 -13.47 -2.81
N SER A 191 -9.69 -12.31 -3.21
CA SER A 191 -10.12 -11.56 -4.39
C SER A 191 -9.03 -11.54 -5.47
N ASP A 192 -9.34 -10.98 -6.65
CA ASP A 192 -8.42 -11.01 -7.80
C ASP A 192 -7.03 -10.45 -7.50
N ASN A 193 -6.93 -9.42 -6.64
CA ASN A 193 -5.68 -8.71 -6.36
C ASN A 193 -5.21 -8.82 -4.90
N LYS A 194 -5.99 -9.46 -4.01
CA LYS A 194 -5.73 -9.39 -2.57
C LYS A 194 -6.25 -10.61 -1.83
N VAL A 195 -5.44 -11.11 -0.89
CA VAL A 195 -5.84 -12.13 0.08
C VAL A 195 -5.98 -11.48 1.46
N THR A 196 -7.13 -11.67 2.09
CA THR A 196 -7.40 -11.22 3.46
C THR A 196 -7.15 -12.39 4.41
N LEU A 197 -6.30 -12.18 5.39
CA LEU A 197 -5.88 -13.20 6.35
C LEU A 197 -6.20 -12.76 7.78
N ILE A 198 -6.67 -13.68 8.62
CA ILE A 198 -6.86 -13.48 10.06
C ILE A 198 -5.87 -14.32 10.85
N MET A 199 -5.26 -13.72 11.87
CA MET A 199 -4.27 -14.41 12.70
C MET A 199 -4.91 -15.56 13.50
N ASP A 200 -4.15 -16.63 13.76
CA ASP A 200 -4.63 -17.80 14.49
C ASP A 200 -5.00 -17.52 15.96
N ARG A 201 -4.54 -16.39 16.52
CA ARG A 201 -4.71 -16.00 17.93
C ARG A 201 -4.79 -14.48 18.11
N ASN A 202 -5.14 -14.04 19.31
CA ASN A 202 -5.09 -12.63 19.68
C ASN A 202 -3.65 -12.13 19.79
N ILE A 203 -3.44 -10.86 19.46
CA ILE A 203 -2.13 -10.22 19.60
C ILE A 203 -2.00 -9.56 20.97
N GLY A 204 -0.87 -9.82 21.63
CA GLY A 204 -0.58 -9.30 22.97
C GLY A 204 -1.58 -9.78 24.03
N GLU A 205 -1.74 -8.95 25.06
CA GLU A 205 -2.70 -9.09 26.15
C GLU A 205 -4.13 -8.68 25.73
N THR A 206 -5.09 -8.87 26.65
CA THR A 206 -6.45 -8.35 26.50
C THR A 206 -6.50 -6.82 26.52
N VAL A 207 -7.54 -6.25 25.91
CA VAL A 207 -7.73 -4.81 25.79
C VAL A 207 -9.22 -4.46 25.76
N ALA A 208 -9.56 -3.28 26.27
CA ALA A 208 -10.90 -2.72 26.13
C ALA A 208 -11.18 -2.31 24.67
N TRP A 209 -12.45 -2.41 24.25
CA TRP A 209 -12.89 -1.93 22.94
C TRP A 209 -12.75 -0.40 22.86
N ASN A 210 -13.28 0.30 23.88
CA ASN A 210 -13.12 1.74 24.04
C ASN A 210 -13.18 2.17 25.51
N ILE A 211 -12.10 2.79 26.01
CA ILE A 211 -12.00 3.28 27.39
C ILE A 211 -12.83 4.52 27.71
N SER A 212 -13.44 5.19 26.71
CA SER A 212 -14.33 6.32 26.96
C SER A 212 -15.64 5.89 27.64
N GLY A 213 -16.02 4.61 27.51
CA GLY A 213 -17.28 4.07 28.01
C GLY A 213 -18.49 4.42 27.14
N ASP A 214 -18.28 4.90 25.90
CA ASP A 214 -19.34 5.18 24.94
C ASP A 214 -18.98 4.62 23.56
N ASN A 215 -19.79 3.65 23.10
CA ASN A 215 -19.52 2.93 21.87
C ASN A 215 -19.71 3.78 20.59
N ALA A 216 -20.32 4.96 20.70
CA ALA A 216 -20.44 5.93 19.60
C ALA A 216 -19.08 6.50 19.15
N ASN A 217 -18.01 6.25 19.91
CA ASN A 217 -16.65 6.66 19.57
C ASN A 217 -15.87 5.57 18.80
N GLY A 218 -16.50 4.42 18.51
CA GLY A 218 -15.87 3.31 17.81
C GLY A 218 -14.78 2.59 18.64
N PRO A 219 -14.09 1.59 18.07
CA PRO A 219 -13.08 0.79 18.79
C PRO A 219 -11.74 1.50 18.99
N ILE A 220 -11.71 2.80 19.32
CA ILE A 220 -10.48 3.59 19.26
C ILE A 220 -9.35 3.02 20.13
N THR A 221 -9.69 2.41 21.26
CA THR A 221 -8.69 1.78 22.15
C THR A 221 -8.13 0.52 21.52
N ALA A 222 -9.00 -0.40 21.10
CA ALA A 222 -8.59 -1.64 20.45
C ALA A 222 -7.80 -1.39 19.14
N ILE A 223 -8.20 -0.38 18.35
CA ILE A 223 -7.50 0.02 17.12
C ILE A 223 -6.08 0.50 17.45
N ASN A 224 -5.93 1.42 18.39
CA ASN A 224 -4.61 1.96 18.75
C ASN A 224 -3.69 0.87 19.32
N TYR A 225 -4.25 -0.04 20.12
CA TYR A 225 -3.51 -1.17 20.66
C TYR A 225 -3.02 -2.11 19.54
N LEU A 226 -3.90 -2.46 18.59
CA LEU A 226 -3.52 -3.27 17.43
C LEU A 226 -2.42 -2.58 16.59
N GLU A 227 -2.54 -1.27 16.38
CA GLU A 227 -1.55 -0.47 15.67
C GLU A 227 -0.18 -0.52 16.36
N GLU A 228 -0.14 -0.37 17.68
CA GLU A 228 1.09 -0.49 18.47
C GLU A 228 1.70 -1.89 18.36
N GLN A 229 0.90 -2.94 18.55
CA GLN A 229 1.36 -4.33 18.53
C GLN A 229 1.85 -4.80 17.14
N THR A 230 1.38 -4.18 16.06
CA THR A 230 1.74 -4.54 14.67
C THR A 230 2.69 -3.55 14.01
N SER A 231 3.09 -2.48 14.72
CA SER A 231 4.01 -1.45 14.21
C SER A 231 5.36 -2.01 13.75
N GLY A 232 5.83 -3.10 14.38
CA GLY A 232 7.09 -3.78 14.06
C GLY A 232 7.04 -4.75 12.88
N TRP A 233 5.87 -5.00 12.27
CA TRP A 233 5.72 -5.95 11.17
C TRP A 233 6.25 -5.38 9.84
N THR A 234 7.57 -5.26 9.72
CA THR A 234 8.22 -4.57 8.61
C THR A 234 8.02 -5.21 7.25
N ASN A 235 7.70 -6.50 7.19
CA ASN A 235 7.43 -7.21 5.93
C ASN A 235 5.97 -7.09 5.49
N ILE A 236 5.09 -6.55 6.34
CA ILE A 236 3.69 -6.31 6.02
C ILE A 236 3.54 -4.88 5.51
N LEU A 237 2.93 -4.75 4.32
CA LEU A 237 2.61 -3.45 3.76
C LEU A 237 1.61 -2.69 4.65
N ALA A 238 1.83 -1.39 4.75
CA ALA A 238 0.95 -0.51 5.48
C ALA A 238 -0.14 0.03 4.55
N PHE A 239 -1.39 0.00 5.00
CA PHE A 239 -2.56 0.47 4.25
C PHE A 239 -3.31 1.56 5.00
N ASN A 240 -4.22 2.21 4.28
CA ASN A 240 -5.22 3.09 4.87
C ASN A 240 -6.52 2.28 5.05
N TYR A 241 -6.96 2.13 6.30
CA TYR A 241 -8.22 1.44 6.62
C TYR A 241 -9.27 2.41 7.11
N THR A 242 -10.49 2.24 6.60
CA THR A 242 -11.68 2.94 7.09
C THR A 242 -12.55 1.94 7.84
N TYR A 243 -12.66 2.14 9.14
CA TYR A 243 -13.56 1.39 10.00
C TYR A 243 -14.96 1.97 9.85
N VAL A 244 -15.86 1.17 9.28
CA VAL A 244 -17.27 1.49 9.11
C VAL A 244 -18.06 0.68 10.11
N ASP A 245 -18.99 1.33 10.81
CA ASP A 245 -20.02 0.60 11.56
C ASP A 245 -20.99 -0.05 10.57
N GLU A 246 -21.02 -1.38 10.57
CA GLU A 246 -21.83 -2.18 9.63
C GLU A 246 -23.28 -2.37 10.09
N ASN A 247 -23.73 -1.67 11.14
CA ASN A 247 -25.15 -1.62 11.49
C ASN A 247 -25.90 -0.64 10.57
N ASP A 248 -27.14 -0.98 10.20
CA ASP A 248 -27.98 -0.17 9.29
C ASP A 248 -28.14 1.29 9.75
N SER A 249 -28.19 1.53 11.06
CA SER A 249 -28.36 2.88 11.63
C SER A 249 -27.05 3.57 12.00
N LYS A 250 -25.90 2.88 11.91
CA LYS A 250 -24.56 3.30 12.38
C LYS A 250 -24.53 3.86 13.81
N VAL A 251 -23.74 3.26 14.70
CA VAL A 251 -23.56 3.75 16.07
C VAL A 251 -22.43 4.78 16.14
N TYR A 252 -21.39 4.63 15.32
CA TYR A 252 -20.26 5.56 15.26
C TYR A 252 -19.94 6.03 13.83
N GLU A 253 -19.32 7.21 13.73
CA GLU A 253 -18.85 7.79 12.47
C GLU A 253 -17.60 7.09 11.95
N ASN A 254 -17.42 7.04 10.63
CA ASN A 254 -16.28 6.33 10.01
C ASN A 254 -14.94 6.80 10.60
N ILE A 255 -14.11 5.84 11.04
CA ILE A 255 -12.77 6.12 11.56
C ILE A 255 -11.75 5.71 10.51
N THR A 256 -10.94 6.65 10.04
CA THR A 256 -9.85 6.35 9.09
C THR A 256 -8.50 6.32 9.82
N LYS A 257 -7.75 5.24 9.61
CA LYS A 257 -6.37 5.08 10.04
C LYS A 257 -5.46 4.93 8.84
N THR A 258 -4.37 5.69 8.81
CA THR A 258 -3.44 5.70 7.68
C THR A 258 -2.12 5.05 8.05
N GLY A 259 -1.58 4.22 7.16
CA GLY A 259 -0.26 3.62 7.35
C GLY A 259 -0.20 2.54 8.45
N ILE A 260 -1.29 1.81 8.68
CA ILE A 260 -1.31 0.69 9.64
C ILE A 260 -1.25 -0.66 8.92
N ARG A 261 -0.76 -1.70 9.60
CA ARG A 261 -0.43 -3.01 8.99
C ARG A 261 -1.47 -4.09 9.20
N ALA A 262 -2.29 -3.93 10.22
CA ALA A 262 -3.39 -4.82 10.50
C ALA A 262 -4.60 -4.01 10.92
N ARG A 263 -5.78 -4.60 10.73
CA ARG A 263 -7.05 -4.07 11.19
C ARG A 263 -7.82 -5.11 11.98
N MET A 264 -8.88 -4.64 12.63
CA MET A 264 -9.87 -5.53 13.23
C MET A 264 -10.72 -6.18 12.14
N ILE A 265 -11.22 -7.39 12.41
CA ILE A 265 -12.19 -8.05 11.54
C ILE A 265 -13.55 -7.35 11.60
N THR A 266 -14.26 -7.35 10.47
CA THR A 266 -15.60 -6.78 10.39
C THR A 266 -16.69 -7.81 10.72
N LYS A 267 -17.92 -7.33 10.91
CA LYS A 267 -19.10 -8.20 11.16
C LYS A 267 -19.51 -8.94 9.88
N SER A 268 -19.37 -8.34 8.71
CA SER A 268 -19.61 -9.00 7.42
C SER A 268 -18.60 -10.13 7.15
N GLU A 269 -17.32 -9.88 7.42
CA GLU A 269 -16.26 -10.89 7.29
C GLU A 269 -16.50 -12.06 8.23
N ILE A 270 -16.75 -11.80 9.52
CA ILE A 270 -16.93 -12.88 10.48
C ILE A 270 -18.14 -13.74 10.14
N ASN A 271 -19.25 -13.14 9.68
CA ASN A 271 -20.47 -13.86 9.37
C ASN A 271 -20.26 -14.91 8.26
N SER A 272 -19.28 -14.69 7.39
CA SER A 272 -18.94 -15.65 6.33
C SER A 272 -18.09 -16.84 6.81
N ILE A 273 -17.44 -16.73 7.99
CA ILE A 273 -16.44 -17.71 8.46
C ILE A 273 -16.70 -18.28 9.86
N ILE A 274 -17.60 -17.70 10.67
CA ILE A 274 -17.77 -18.01 12.10
C ILE A 274 -18.09 -19.48 12.42
N SER A 275 -18.72 -20.19 11.49
CA SER A 275 -19.02 -21.62 11.65
C SER A 275 -17.78 -22.51 11.67
N ASN A 276 -16.60 -21.97 11.37
CA ASN A 276 -15.36 -22.74 11.27
C ASN A 276 -14.46 -22.52 12.49
N GLU A 277 -13.96 -23.62 13.06
CA GLU A 277 -13.15 -23.61 14.29
C GLU A 277 -11.91 -22.74 14.20
N TRP A 278 -11.27 -22.58 13.04
CA TRP A 278 -10.11 -21.70 12.90
C TRP A 278 -10.43 -20.21 13.13
N ALA A 279 -11.70 -19.78 12.96
CA ALA A 279 -12.11 -18.40 13.16
C ALA A 279 -12.25 -18.02 14.65
N TYR A 280 -12.47 -19.02 15.53
CA TYR A 280 -12.72 -18.81 16.96
C TYR A 280 -11.88 -19.68 17.91
N GLY A 281 -11.21 -20.70 17.38
CA GLY A 281 -10.32 -21.61 18.09
C GLY A 281 -8.97 -20.96 18.40
N ASN A 282 -8.14 -21.71 19.11
CA ASN A 282 -6.80 -21.29 19.57
C ASN A 282 -6.82 -20.02 20.46
N MET A 283 -7.88 -19.83 21.23
CA MET A 283 -7.98 -18.83 22.30
C MET A 283 -7.84 -19.48 23.67
N ASP A 284 -7.42 -18.73 24.69
CA ASP A 284 -7.30 -19.25 26.06
C ASP A 284 -8.69 -19.66 26.58
N THR A 285 -8.80 -20.90 27.05
CA THR A 285 -10.06 -21.51 27.51
C THR A 285 -10.20 -21.49 29.04
N GLY A 286 -9.22 -20.94 29.77
CA GLY A 286 -9.12 -21.07 31.23
C GLY A 286 -9.30 -19.80 32.07
N SER A 287 -9.04 -18.60 31.51
CA SER A 287 -9.14 -17.36 32.29
C SER A 287 -9.42 -16.09 31.48
N ALA A 288 -8.67 -15.85 30.41
CA ALA A 288 -8.85 -14.80 29.41
C ALA A 288 -7.71 -14.92 28.38
N PRO A 289 -7.90 -14.52 27.10
CA PRO A 289 -9.07 -13.87 26.55
C PRO A 289 -10.26 -14.81 26.33
N TRP A 290 -11.46 -14.35 26.70
CA TRP A 290 -12.73 -15.02 26.42
C TRP A 290 -13.13 -14.98 24.94
N GLY A 291 -12.40 -14.21 24.14
CA GLY A 291 -12.73 -13.95 22.75
C GLY A 291 -11.91 -12.81 22.16
N TYR A 292 -12.41 -12.25 21.08
CA TYR A 292 -11.85 -11.03 20.49
C TYR A 292 -12.94 -10.08 20.02
N TRP A 293 -12.57 -8.82 20.04
CA TRP A 293 -13.38 -7.71 19.56
C TRP A 293 -13.48 -7.69 18.03
N LEU A 294 -14.65 -7.31 17.54
CA LEU A 294 -14.84 -6.89 16.15
C LEU A 294 -14.81 -5.37 16.05
N SER A 295 -14.73 -4.85 14.82
CA SER A 295 -14.82 -3.41 14.59
C SER A 295 -16.19 -2.81 14.91
N CYS A 296 -17.25 -3.62 14.97
CA CYS A 296 -18.64 -3.15 14.98
C CYS A 296 -19.19 -2.97 16.41
N ALA A 297 -19.90 -1.86 16.64
CA ALA A 297 -20.60 -1.58 17.89
C ALA A 297 -21.92 -2.36 17.99
N ASP A 298 -22.48 -2.49 19.19
CA ASP A 298 -23.85 -2.94 19.36
C ASP A 298 -24.83 -1.76 19.24
N VAL A 299 -25.84 -1.90 18.39
CA VAL A 299 -26.88 -0.89 18.16
C VAL A 299 -27.91 -0.88 19.28
N ASP A 300 -28.11 -2.02 19.94
CA ASP A 300 -29.14 -2.17 20.96
C ASP A 300 -28.64 -1.73 22.36
N ASN A 301 -27.31 -1.69 22.56
CA ASN A 301 -26.69 -1.28 23.83
C ASN A 301 -25.44 -0.42 23.62
N TYR A 302 -25.51 0.84 24.06
CA TYR A 302 -24.42 1.83 23.92
C TYR A 302 -23.13 1.47 24.70
N ASN A 303 -23.21 0.50 25.61
CA ASN A 303 -22.07 0.00 26.34
C ASN A 303 -21.46 -1.25 25.72
N ASP A 304 -22.02 -1.84 24.66
CA ASP A 304 -21.53 -3.10 24.10
C ASP A 304 -20.96 -2.95 22.69
N ALA A 305 -20.14 -3.92 22.32
CA ALA A 305 -19.66 -4.13 20.97
C ALA A 305 -19.69 -5.62 20.62
N TRP A 306 -19.60 -5.94 19.33
CA TRP A 306 -19.64 -7.33 18.88
C TRP A 306 -18.32 -8.06 19.19
N VAL A 307 -18.45 -9.30 19.66
CA VAL A 307 -17.34 -10.20 19.95
C VAL A 307 -17.54 -11.57 19.31
N VAL A 308 -16.44 -12.27 19.14
CA VAL A 308 -16.43 -13.73 18.96
C VAL A 308 -15.76 -14.34 20.17
N THR A 309 -16.45 -15.27 20.81
CA THR A 309 -15.93 -16.00 21.97
C THR A 309 -15.06 -17.18 21.56
N TYR A 310 -14.24 -17.68 22.48
CA TYR A 310 -13.45 -18.91 22.30
C TYR A 310 -14.30 -20.15 21.96
N ALA A 311 -15.60 -20.11 22.27
CA ALA A 311 -16.56 -21.18 21.99
C ALA A 311 -17.24 -21.02 20.60
N GLY A 312 -16.85 -20.02 19.82
CA GLY A 312 -17.44 -19.74 18.50
C GLY A 312 -18.79 -19.03 18.53
N ALA A 313 -19.20 -18.53 19.70
CA ALA A 313 -20.40 -17.71 19.79
C ALA A 313 -20.09 -16.27 19.34
N PHE A 314 -20.92 -15.76 18.44
CA PHE A 314 -20.87 -14.38 17.93
C PHE A 314 -22.08 -13.61 18.46
N HIS A 315 -21.84 -12.65 19.35
CA HIS A 315 -22.88 -11.89 20.06
C HIS A 315 -22.32 -10.55 20.60
N PRO A 316 -23.17 -9.63 21.08
CA PRO A 316 -22.72 -8.45 21.83
C PRO A 316 -21.99 -8.85 23.12
N SER A 317 -21.00 -8.08 23.56
CA SER A 317 -20.13 -8.44 24.69
C SER A 317 -20.85 -8.79 25.98
N GLY A 318 -21.92 -8.08 26.36
CA GLY A 318 -22.63 -8.23 27.63
C GLY A 318 -21.86 -7.73 28.86
N ASP A 319 -20.52 -7.79 28.83
CA ASP A 319 -19.60 -7.26 29.85
C ASP A 319 -19.20 -5.79 29.60
N GLY A 320 -19.65 -5.21 28.50
CA GLY A 320 -19.38 -3.83 28.09
C GLY A 320 -18.02 -3.60 27.40
N ILE A 321 -17.92 -2.47 26.68
CA ILE A 321 -16.75 -2.03 25.89
C ILE A 321 -15.52 -1.68 26.72
N LEU A 322 -15.67 -1.56 28.05
CA LEU A 322 -14.59 -1.38 29.00
C LEU A 322 -13.96 -2.72 29.45
N SER A 323 -14.58 -3.85 29.09
CA SER A 323 -14.12 -5.18 29.49
C SER A 323 -12.70 -5.47 28.98
N THR A 324 -11.84 -5.93 29.87
CA THR A 324 -10.50 -6.45 29.55
C THR A 324 -10.51 -7.98 29.48
N SER A 325 -11.66 -8.60 29.21
CA SER A 325 -11.78 -10.04 29.02
C SER A 325 -11.52 -10.46 27.57
N PHE A 326 -11.48 -9.53 26.63
CA PHE A 326 -11.33 -9.80 25.20
C PHE A 326 -10.02 -9.21 24.66
N GLY A 327 -9.46 -9.82 23.61
CA GLY A 327 -8.30 -9.29 22.91
C GLY A 327 -8.65 -8.75 21.54
N VAL A 328 -7.62 -8.52 20.71
CA VAL A 328 -7.78 -8.17 19.30
C VAL A 328 -7.08 -9.22 18.46
N ARG A 329 -7.74 -9.68 17.41
CA ARG A 329 -7.19 -10.65 16.45
C ARG A 329 -6.85 -9.93 15.15
N PRO A 330 -5.55 -9.80 14.80
CA PRO A 330 -5.14 -9.06 13.60
C PRO A 330 -5.72 -9.66 12.32
N VAL A 331 -6.23 -8.79 11.45
CA VAL A 331 -6.51 -9.07 10.04
C VAL A 331 -5.51 -8.29 9.19
N ILE A 332 -4.81 -8.99 8.30
CA ILE A 332 -3.87 -8.41 7.34
C ILE A 332 -4.37 -8.63 5.92
N GLU A 333 -3.87 -7.80 5.02
CA GLU A 333 -4.18 -7.87 3.61
C GLU A 333 -2.89 -7.96 2.80
N LEU A 334 -2.79 -8.99 1.97
CA LEU A 334 -1.62 -9.25 1.15
C LEU A 334 -2.01 -9.13 -0.33
N LEU A 335 -1.19 -8.43 -1.08
CA LEU A 335 -1.35 -8.26 -2.53
C LEU A 335 -0.81 -9.49 -3.26
N LYS A 336 -1.51 -9.90 -4.32
CA LYS A 336 -1.19 -11.03 -5.21
C LYS A 336 -0.32 -10.62 -6.40
#